data_AF-A0A9P8S491-F1
#
_entry.id   AF-A0A9P8S491-F1
#
_cell.length_a   1.000
_cell.length_b   1.000
_cell.length_c   1.000
_cell.angle_alpha   90.00
_cell.angle_beta   90.00
_cell.angle_gamma   90.00
#
_symmetry.space_group_name_H-M   'P 1'
#
loop_
_entity.id
_entity.type
_entity.pdbx_description
1 polymer ?
#
loop_
_entity_poly.entity_id
_entity_poly.type
_entity_poly.pdbx_seq_one_letter_code
_entity_poly.pdbx_strand_id
1 'polypeptide(L)'
;MAEIYMKSKNVIIWLGEEADDSSCAMQMIQSIDRRWASRTSQSREGFRTAAQHLNDRVLQAISKLLKRPWWCRAWVIQEATCANETLVKCGRETTDFTAFVATVNCLGYHVLETSLQYHSAPDMLHLQRVFALDQLKLERARANYRPNMLDILDRFRTCKASDPRDKIFAFAVLATGTERETINPDYTIPVNMAYMKFVYAFIRCLNSGGHLQLSYEPNLAVLGVCFVQSYVFIASAYYLPLFFQGALGATPILSGVYLLPTAVSLSVASIGTGVYMRKTGKYLAPMYAGFVLQTVGYGLFISLGSEASWAKVILFQIVAGIGVGPNFQAPMVALQSFISPREVAAATSSFAFTRNLAGAVSIVIGQVVFQNKMSVRADALVAALGPELSGKLGGPAAGASTGLIRHLPDAQRRVVYDAFADSLKYLWIMYTAVSAVSLVIIPFMGTRQKLTEEHKETETGLEAEKAAREERLKEQSEKRRESVTLRLEPLLQIDNPYPLRLLV
;
A
#
# COMPACT_ATOMS: atom_id res chain seq x y z
N MET A 1 -20.52 -28.21 -6.39
CA MET A 1 -21.20 -27.67 -5.18
C MET A 1 -21.70 -26.25 -5.38
N ALA A 2 -20.87 -25.25 -5.70
CA ALA A 2 -21.31 -23.86 -5.92
C ALA A 2 -22.48 -23.67 -6.91
N GLU A 3 -22.53 -24.42 -8.02
CA GLU A 3 -23.63 -24.34 -8.98
C GLU A 3 -25.00 -24.70 -8.39
N ILE A 4 -25.03 -25.57 -7.38
CA ILE A 4 -26.26 -25.94 -6.67
C ILE A 4 -26.82 -24.72 -5.94
N TYR A 5 -25.94 -23.96 -5.27
CA TYR A 5 -26.33 -22.75 -4.54
C TYR A 5 -26.69 -21.60 -5.49
N MET A 6 -26.03 -21.47 -6.65
CA MET A 6 -26.40 -20.49 -7.68
C MET A 6 -27.80 -20.73 -8.27
N LYS A 7 -28.20 -22.01 -8.39
CA LYS A 7 -29.52 -22.40 -8.88
C LYS A 7 -30.58 -22.48 -7.78
N SER A 8 -30.17 -22.41 -6.51
CA SER A 8 -31.10 -22.46 -5.39
C SER A 8 -31.92 -21.17 -5.32
N LYS A 9 -33.19 -21.31 -4.93
CA LYS A 9 -34.06 -20.17 -4.64
C LYS A 9 -33.52 -19.44 -3.40
N ASN A 10 -33.38 -20.19 -2.29
CA ASN A 10 -32.93 -19.66 -1.00
C ASN A 10 -31.86 -20.58 -0.38
N VAL A 11 -30.87 -19.98 0.29
CA VAL A 11 -29.89 -20.69 1.13
C VAL A 11 -30.07 -20.28 2.59
N ILE A 12 -30.11 -21.27 3.48
CA ILE A 12 -30.29 -21.04 4.92
C ILE A 12 -28.94 -21.17 5.64
N ILE A 13 -28.50 -20.07 6.23
CA ILE A 13 -27.41 -20.00 7.21
C ILE A 13 -27.96 -20.48 8.55
N TRP A 14 -27.68 -21.73 8.91
CA TRP A 14 -28.09 -22.31 10.19
C TRP A 14 -27.00 -22.10 11.26
N LEU A 15 -27.29 -21.26 12.25
CA LEU A 15 -26.36 -20.93 13.34
C LEU A 15 -26.46 -21.87 14.56
N GLY A 16 -27.39 -22.84 14.51
CA GLY A 16 -27.64 -23.82 15.57
C GLY A 16 -28.97 -23.60 16.31
N GLU A 17 -29.21 -24.48 17.29
CA GLU A 17 -30.34 -24.38 18.21
C GLU A 17 -30.30 -23.10 19.07
N GLU A 18 -31.44 -22.77 19.66
CA GLU A 18 -31.57 -21.65 20.58
C GLU A 18 -30.66 -21.83 21.81
N ALA A 19 -29.77 -20.86 22.03
CA ALA A 19 -28.87 -20.81 23.17
C ALA A 19 -28.32 -19.39 23.32
N ASP A 20 -27.81 -19.04 24.50
CA ASP A 20 -27.11 -17.75 24.71
C ASP A 20 -27.94 -16.49 24.39
N ASP A 21 -29.24 -16.51 24.70
CA ASP A 21 -30.19 -15.43 24.36
C ASP A 21 -30.29 -15.18 22.83
N SER A 22 -29.98 -16.17 21.99
CA SER A 22 -30.02 -16.03 20.53
C SER A 22 -31.38 -15.60 19.99
N SER A 23 -32.49 -16.04 20.59
CA SER A 23 -33.84 -15.61 20.18
C SER A 23 -34.06 -14.12 20.40
N CYS A 24 -33.57 -13.58 21.52
CA CYS A 24 -33.63 -12.15 21.80
C CYS A 24 -32.83 -11.34 20.77
N ALA A 25 -31.63 -11.81 20.41
CA ALA A 25 -30.83 -11.20 19.36
C ALA A 25 -31.52 -11.26 17.99
N MET A 26 -32.07 -12.42 17.61
CA MET A 26 -32.75 -12.59 16.32
C MET A 26 -34.03 -11.74 16.21
N GLN A 27 -34.83 -11.65 17.28
CA GLN A 27 -36.01 -10.79 17.35
C GLN A 27 -35.64 -9.31 17.26
N MET A 28 -34.54 -8.88 17.91
CA MET A 28 -34.03 -7.51 17.76
C MET A 28 -33.63 -7.23 16.32
N ILE A 29 -32.89 -8.14 15.66
CA ILE A 29 -32.47 -8.01 14.26
C ILE A 29 -33.69 -7.83 13.35
N GLN A 30 -34.73 -8.64 13.53
CA GLN A 30 -35.99 -8.51 12.78
C GLN A 30 -36.70 -7.16 13.05
N SER A 31 -36.60 -6.62 14.27
CA SER A 31 -37.21 -5.33 14.62
C SER A 31 -36.47 -4.14 13.98
N ILE A 32 -35.14 -4.24 13.86
CA ILE A 32 -34.29 -3.25 13.18
C ILE A 32 -34.58 -3.29 11.68
N ASP A 33 -34.69 -4.47 11.09
CA ASP A 33 -35.08 -4.60 9.68
C ASP A 33 -36.39 -3.85 9.38
N ARG A 34 -37.45 -4.14 10.15
CA ARG A 34 -38.78 -3.52 9.94
C ARG A 34 -38.79 -2.01 10.15
N ARG A 35 -37.99 -1.47 11.07
CA ARG A 35 -37.96 -0.02 11.38
C ARG A 35 -37.04 0.76 10.44
N TRP A 36 -36.05 0.12 9.82
CA TRP A 36 -34.94 0.79 9.13
C TRP A 36 -34.84 0.43 7.64
N ALA A 37 -35.60 -0.56 7.15
CA ALA A 37 -35.64 -0.95 5.74
C ALA A 37 -36.18 0.13 4.78
N SER A 38 -36.90 1.16 5.25
CA SER A 38 -37.50 2.21 4.40
C SER A 38 -36.82 3.58 4.44
N ARG A 39 -35.81 3.78 5.31
CA ARG A 39 -35.11 5.06 5.48
C ARG A 39 -33.61 4.86 5.29
N THR A 40 -33.10 5.02 4.06
CA THR A 40 -31.69 5.36 3.78
C THR A 40 -30.67 4.73 4.75
N SER A 41 -30.76 3.42 4.97
CA SER A 41 -30.05 2.68 6.01
C SER A 41 -28.58 2.38 5.65
N GLN A 42 -27.94 3.30 4.95
CA GLN A 42 -26.51 3.26 4.63
C GLN A 42 -25.78 4.54 5.06
N SER A 43 -26.43 5.44 5.80
CA SER A 43 -25.74 6.59 6.41
C SER A 43 -25.17 6.21 7.78
N ARG A 44 -23.95 6.70 8.06
CA ARG A 44 -23.24 6.51 9.33
C ARG A 44 -24.08 6.95 10.54
N GLU A 45 -24.89 7.99 10.35
CA GLU A 45 -25.76 8.57 11.37
C GLU A 45 -26.98 7.69 11.67
N GLY A 46 -27.55 7.03 10.64
CA GLY A 46 -28.60 6.03 10.84
C GLY A 46 -28.13 4.87 11.72
N PHE A 47 -26.99 4.27 11.39
CA PHE A 47 -26.44 3.18 12.21
C PHE A 47 -26.15 3.60 13.65
N ARG A 48 -25.72 4.86 13.86
CA ARG A 48 -25.47 5.42 15.20
C ARG A 48 -26.76 5.53 16.03
N THR A 49 -27.83 6.06 15.45
CA THR A 49 -29.12 6.17 16.16
C THR A 49 -29.73 4.79 16.44
N ALA A 50 -29.56 3.81 15.54
CA ALA A 50 -30.00 2.44 15.78
C ALA A 50 -29.24 1.79 16.95
N ALA A 51 -27.93 2.02 17.01
CA ALA A 51 -27.06 1.49 18.05
C ALA A 51 -27.45 1.96 19.47
N GLN A 52 -27.99 3.18 19.62
CA GLN A 52 -28.44 3.70 20.93
C GLN A 52 -29.60 2.90 21.54
N HIS A 53 -30.31 2.11 20.74
CA HIS A 53 -31.43 1.28 21.20
C HIS A 53 -31.03 -0.17 21.53
N LEU A 54 -29.76 -0.54 21.36
CA LEU A 54 -29.25 -1.85 21.73
C LEU A 54 -28.85 -1.84 23.20
N ASN A 55 -29.48 -2.68 24.02
CA ASN A 55 -29.07 -2.86 25.41
C ASN A 55 -27.91 -3.87 25.53
N ASP A 56 -27.19 -3.85 26.64
CA ASP A 56 -26.01 -4.71 26.87
C ASP A 56 -26.30 -6.20 26.71
N ARG A 57 -27.50 -6.64 27.12
CA ARG A 57 -27.94 -8.04 26.97
C ARG A 57 -28.00 -8.46 25.50
N VAL A 58 -28.60 -7.64 24.64
CA VAL A 58 -28.70 -7.91 23.20
C VAL A 58 -27.34 -7.82 22.53
N LEU A 59 -26.49 -6.86 22.90
CA LEU A 59 -25.13 -6.74 22.38
C LEU A 59 -24.30 -8.01 22.67
N GLN A 60 -24.38 -8.52 23.91
CA GLN A 60 -23.74 -9.78 24.29
C GLN A 60 -24.29 -10.98 23.51
N ALA A 61 -25.61 -11.06 23.33
CA ALA A 61 -26.25 -12.13 22.57
C ALA A 61 -25.81 -12.12 21.09
N ILE A 62 -25.73 -10.94 20.44
CA ILE A 62 -25.22 -10.80 19.07
C ILE A 62 -23.72 -11.18 19.01
N SER A 63 -22.89 -10.72 19.96
CA SER A 63 -21.48 -11.10 20.04
C SER A 63 -21.30 -12.63 20.10
N LYS A 64 -22.12 -13.33 20.89
CA LYS A 64 -22.10 -14.80 20.96
C LYS A 64 -22.59 -15.48 19.68
N LEU A 65 -23.58 -14.91 18.97
CA LEU A 65 -23.99 -15.39 17.64
C LEU A 65 -22.87 -15.27 16.60
N LEU A 66 -22.09 -14.19 16.64
CA LEU A 66 -20.95 -13.97 15.73
C LEU A 66 -19.76 -14.90 16.04
N LYS A 67 -19.68 -15.41 17.27
CA LYS A 67 -18.68 -16.40 17.71
C LYS A 67 -19.01 -17.84 17.30
N ARG A 68 -20.21 -18.11 16.76
CA ARG A 68 -20.62 -19.47 16.37
C ARG A 68 -19.67 -20.06 15.32
N PRO A 69 -19.36 -21.37 15.38
CA PRO A 69 -18.39 -22.02 14.48
C PRO A 69 -18.73 -21.89 12.99
N TRP A 70 -20.00 -21.70 12.64
CA TRP A 70 -20.45 -21.57 11.26
C TRP A 70 -19.67 -20.50 10.48
N TRP A 71 -19.43 -19.33 11.08
CA TRP A 71 -18.76 -18.19 10.46
C TRP A 71 -17.29 -18.43 10.11
N CYS A 72 -16.65 -19.44 10.70
CA CYS A 72 -15.26 -19.74 10.41
C CYS A 72 -15.09 -20.87 9.40
N ARG A 73 -16.14 -21.50 8.87
CA ARG A 73 -15.97 -22.64 7.93
C ARG A 73 -15.65 -22.14 6.52
N ALA A 74 -14.62 -22.69 5.88
CA ALA A 74 -14.22 -22.28 4.54
C ALA A 74 -15.33 -22.49 3.49
N TRP A 75 -15.96 -23.67 3.48
CA TRP A 75 -17.01 -24.02 2.52
C TRP A 75 -18.25 -23.13 2.57
N VAL A 76 -18.59 -22.65 3.76
CA VAL A 76 -19.74 -21.76 3.97
C VAL A 76 -19.65 -20.48 3.14
N ILE A 77 -18.44 -19.99 2.85
CA ILE A 77 -18.24 -18.76 2.10
C ILE A 77 -18.83 -18.88 0.69
N GLN A 78 -18.59 -19.99 -0.02
CA GLN A 78 -19.20 -20.19 -1.33
C GLN A 78 -20.72 -20.43 -1.24
N GLU A 79 -21.21 -21.06 -0.17
CA GLU A 79 -22.63 -21.36 0.01
C GLU A 79 -23.43 -20.06 0.16
N ALA A 80 -22.98 -19.15 1.02
CA ALA A 80 -23.65 -17.89 1.27
C ALA A 80 -23.43 -16.85 0.14
N THR A 81 -22.26 -16.83 -0.50
CA THR A 81 -21.96 -15.85 -1.56
C THR A 81 -22.53 -16.24 -2.92
N CYS A 82 -22.68 -17.54 -3.22
CA CYS A 82 -23.26 -17.98 -4.50
C CYS A 82 -24.80 -17.94 -4.51
N ALA A 83 -25.44 -17.86 -3.35
CA ALA A 83 -26.89 -17.88 -3.21
C ALA A 83 -27.55 -16.58 -3.70
N ASN A 84 -28.68 -16.71 -4.42
CA ASN A 84 -29.52 -15.58 -4.81
C ASN A 84 -30.13 -14.90 -3.58
N GLU A 85 -30.89 -15.65 -2.78
CA GLU A 85 -31.42 -15.21 -1.50
C GLU A 85 -30.75 -15.96 -0.34
N THR A 86 -30.48 -15.27 0.77
CA THR A 86 -29.80 -15.86 1.92
C THR A 86 -30.53 -15.49 3.20
N LEU A 87 -30.96 -16.51 3.94
CA LEU A 87 -31.69 -16.38 5.20
C LEU A 87 -30.80 -16.83 6.34
N VAL A 88 -30.77 -16.09 7.44
CA VAL A 88 -30.10 -16.48 8.68
C VAL A 88 -31.12 -17.06 9.64
N LYS A 89 -30.86 -18.27 10.14
CA LYS A 89 -31.76 -19.00 11.03
C LYS A 89 -31.00 -19.46 12.28
N CYS A 90 -31.62 -19.24 13.45
CA CYS A 90 -31.14 -19.75 14.73
C CYS A 90 -32.35 -20.16 15.58
N GLY A 91 -32.39 -21.43 16.01
CA GLY A 91 -33.58 -22.00 16.64
C GLY A 91 -34.82 -21.87 15.75
N ARG A 92 -35.87 -21.22 16.28
CA ARG A 92 -37.14 -20.97 15.56
C ARG A 92 -37.13 -19.68 14.76
N GLU A 93 -36.19 -18.78 15.01
CA GLU A 93 -36.16 -17.44 14.44
C GLU A 93 -35.41 -17.43 13.10
N THR A 94 -35.94 -16.65 12.14
CA THR A 94 -35.36 -16.48 10.80
C THR A 94 -35.34 -15.00 10.41
N THR A 95 -34.29 -14.55 9.73
CA THR A 95 -34.16 -13.17 9.24
C THR A 95 -33.42 -13.15 7.90
N ASP A 96 -33.55 -12.06 7.13
CA ASP A 96 -32.77 -11.87 5.91
C ASP A 96 -31.29 -11.61 6.23
N PHE A 97 -30.38 -12.06 5.37
CA PHE A 97 -28.94 -11.83 5.56
C PHE A 97 -28.58 -10.34 5.54
N THR A 98 -29.24 -9.53 4.69
CA THR A 98 -29.04 -8.08 4.62
C THR A 98 -29.43 -7.41 5.93
N ALA A 99 -30.56 -7.81 6.51
CA ALA A 99 -31.03 -7.36 7.81
C ALA A 99 -30.06 -7.73 8.94
N PHE A 100 -29.53 -8.96 8.89
CA PHE A 100 -28.50 -9.43 9.80
C PHE A 100 -27.24 -8.56 9.73
N VAL A 101 -26.72 -8.34 8.52
CA VAL A 101 -25.52 -7.51 8.28
C VAL A 101 -25.74 -6.05 8.72
N ALA A 102 -26.91 -5.47 8.45
CA ALA A 102 -27.23 -4.11 8.89
C ALA A 102 -27.16 -3.97 10.41
N THR A 103 -27.66 -4.97 11.15
CA THR A 103 -27.58 -4.97 12.62
C THR A 103 -26.15 -5.16 13.12
N VAL A 104 -25.36 -6.01 12.45
CA VAL A 104 -23.93 -6.19 12.73
C VAL A 104 -23.13 -4.92 12.46
N ASN A 105 -23.50 -4.13 11.43
CA ASN A 105 -22.93 -2.79 11.18
C ASN A 105 -23.23 -1.83 12.33
N CYS A 106 -24.46 -1.78 12.84
CA CYS A 106 -24.80 -0.98 14.03
C CYS A 106 -23.92 -1.35 15.22
N LEU A 107 -23.73 -2.65 15.47
CA LEU A 107 -22.86 -3.14 16.54
C LEU A 107 -21.40 -2.68 16.33
N GLY A 108 -20.87 -2.80 15.11
CA GLY A 108 -19.51 -2.36 14.80
C GLY A 108 -19.28 -0.87 15.09
N TYR A 109 -20.24 -0.01 14.75
CA TYR A 109 -20.18 1.41 15.10
C TYR A 109 -20.29 1.67 16.60
N HIS A 110 -21.18 0.95 17.29
CA HIS A 110 -21.30 1.04 18.75
C HIS A 110 -19.98 0.69 19.44
N VAL A 111 -19.36 -0.44 19.06
CA VAL A 111 -18.07 -0.87 19.59
C VAL A 111 -16.99 0.17 19.32
N LEU A 112 -16.90 0.73 18.10
CA LEU A 112 -15.92 1.76 17.78
C LEU A 112 -16.11 3.05 18.62
N GLU A 113 -17.34 3.48 18.90
CA GLU A 113 -17.60 4.67 19.73
C GLU A 113 -17.37 4.43 21.23
N THR A 114 -17.63 3.22 21.76
CA THR A 114 -17.42 2.88 23.18
C THR A 114 -16.04 2.30 23.49
N SER A 115 -15.28 1.84 22.48
CA SER A 115 -13.98 1.18 22.64
C SER A 115 -12.83 2.07 23.13
N LEU A 116 -13.04 3.37 23.35
CA LEU A 116 -12.12 4.17 24.16
C LEU A 116 -12.03 3.67 25.62
N GLN A 117 -12.91 2.75 26.06
CA GLN A 117 -12.92 2.20 27.43
C GLN A 117 -12.78 0.66 27.57
N TYR A 118 -12.82 -0.16 26.50
CA TYR A 118 -12.80 -1.63 26.65
C TYR A 118 -11.67 -2.33 25.87
N HIS A 119 -10.73 -2.92 26.61
CA HIS A 119 -9.52 -3.64 26.16
C HIS A 119 -9.79 -5.06 25.58
N SER A 120 -10.86 -5.29 24.83
CA SER A 120 -11.10 -6.62 24.25
C SER A 120 -11.38 -6.59 22.75
N ALA A 121 -10.33 -6.90 21.99
CA ALA A 121 -10.30 -7.13 20.55
C ALA A 121 -11.01 -8.39 19.96
N PRO A 122 -11.58 -9.38 20.71
CA PRO A 122 -12.12 -10.61 20.10
C PRO A 122 -13.24 -10.38 19.09
N ASP A 123 -14.12 -9.40 19.33
CA ASP A 123 -15.35 -9.22 18.54
C ASP A 123 -15.06 -8.65 17.15
N MET A 124 -13.95 -7.91 16.98
CA MET A 124 -13.60 -7.26 15.72
C MET A 124 -13.29 -8.27 14.60
N LEU A 125 -12.69 -9.41 14.93
CA LEU A 125 -12.45 -10.50 13.97
C LEU A 125 -13.77 -11.12 13.47
N HIS A 126 -14.74 -11.31 14.37
CA HIS A 126 -16.02 -11.91 14.02
C HIS A 126 -16.88 -10.95 13.18
N LEU A 127 -16.84 -9.65 13.51
CA LEU A 127 -17.44 -8.59 12.69
C LEU A 127 -16.83 -8.58 11.28
N GLN A 128 -15.50 -8.60 11.17
CA GLN A 128 -14.79 -8.62 9.89
C GLN A 128 -15.20 -9.79 8.99
N ARG A 129 -15.48 -10.98 9.55
CA ARG A 129 -15.92 -12.13 8.76
C ARG A 129 -17.29 -11.92 8.11
N VAL A 130 -18.24 -11.38 8.86
CA VAL A 130 -19.58 -11.08 8.32
C VAL A 130 -19.50 -9.98 7.26
N PHE A 131 -18.73 -8.93 7.51
CA PHE A 131 -18.52 -7.86 6.53
C PHE A 131 -17.80 -8.34 5.27
N ALA A 132 -16.77 -9.17 5.40
CA ALA A 132 -16.07 -9.75 4.26
C ALA A 132 -17.00 -10.59 3.38
N LEU A 133 -17.92 -11.33 4.00
CA LEU A 133 -18.93 -12.13 3.30
C LEU A 133 -19.95 -11.25 2.57
N ASP A 134 -20.47 -10.21 3.23
CA ASP A 134 -21.41 -9.25 2.62
C ASP A 134 -20.78 -8.48 1.46
N GLN A 135 -19.57 -7.96 1.64
CA GLN A 135 -18.83 -7.26 0.59
C GLN A 135 -18.61 -8.17 -0.62
N LEU A 136 -18.19 -9.43 -0.41
CA LEU A 136 -18.00 -10.36 -1.51
C LEU A 136 -19.33 -10.66 -2.23
N LYS A 137 -20.45 -10.76 -1.51
CA LYS A 137 -21.78 -10.97 -2.09
C LYS A 137 -22.22 -9.77 -2.94
N LEU A 138 -22.05 -8.54 -2.44
CA LEU A 138 -22.34 -7.30 -3.15
C LEU A 138 -21.45 -7.09 -4.39
N GLU A 139 -20.16 -7.38 -4.24
CA GLU A 139 -19.18 -7.30 -5.31
C GLU A 139 -19.56 -8.26 -6.46
N ARG A 140 -19.93 -9.52 -6.14
CA ARG A 140 -20.36 -10.50 -7.14
C ARG A 140 -21.67 -10.16 -7.85
N ALA A 141 -22.57 -9.41 -7.21
CA ALA A 141 -23.78 -8.92 -7.86
C ALA A 141 -23.48 -7.85 -8.94
N ARG A 142 -22.29 -7.25 -8.96
CA ARG A 142 -21.87 -6.26 -9.96
C ARG A 142 -21.27 -6.96 -11.18
N ALA A 143 -21.82 -6.70 -12.37
CA ALA A 143 -21.45 -7.38 -13.63
C ALA A 143 -19.95 -7.34 -14.02
N ASN A 144 -19.17 -6.40 -13.47
CA ASN A 144 -17.77 -6.18 -13.84
C ASN A 144 -16.73 -6.58 -12.76
N TYR A 145 -17.15 -7.18 -11.63
CA TYR A 145 -16.19 -7.57 -10.59
C TYR A 145 -15.69 -9.00 -10.77
N ARG A 146 -14.36 -9.15 -10.79
CA ARG A 146 -13.65 -10.40 -11.01
C ARG A 146 -12.55 -10.55 -9.95
N PRO A 147 -12.85 -11.12 -8.77
CA PRO A 147 -11.84 -11.30 -7.74
C PRO A 147 -10.82 -12.34 -8.19
N ASN A 148 -9.54 -12.04 -7.98
CA ASN A 148 -8.48 -13.03 -8.13
C ASN A 148 -8.49 -13.96 -6.91
N MET A 149 -7.93 -15.16 -7.05
CA MET A 149 -7.93 -16.15 -5.96
C MET A 149 -7.17 -15.66 -4.72
N LEU A 150 -6.10 -14.89 -4.89
CA LEU A 150 -5.27 -14.42 -3.78
C LEU A 150 -6.02 -13.45 -2.85
N ASP A 151 -6.81 -12.54 -3.41
CA ASP A 151 -7.66 -11.60 -2.68
C ASP A 151 -8.67 -12.35 -1.81
N ILE A 152 -9.25 -13.43 -2.36
CA ILE A 152 -10.21 -14.27 -1.64
C ILE A 152 -9.50 -15.04 -0.52
N LEU A 153 -8.32 -15.60 -0.79
CA LEU A 153 -7.54 -16.32 0.21
C LEU A 153 -7.07 -15.43 1.35
N ASP A 154 -6.62 -14.20 1.07
CA ASP A 154 -6.22 -13.26 2.12
C ASP A 154 -7.43 -12.81 2.95
N ARG A 155 -8.54 -12.44 2.27
CA ARG A 155 -9.78 -12.01 2.91
C ARG A 155 -10.37 -13.07 3.85
N PHE A 156 -10.30 -14.34 3.47
CA PHE A 156 -10.85 -15.47 4.25
C PHE A 156 -9.77 -16.35 4.90
N ARG A 157 -8.53 -15.85 5.07
CA ARG A 157 -7.39 -16.59 5.64
C ARG A 157 -7.68 -17.21 7.01
N THR A 158 -8.55 -16.57 7.78
CA THR A 158 -8.91 -16.97 9.15
C THR A 158 -9.99 -18.06 9.21
N CYS A 159 -10.57 -18.47 8.07
CA CYS A 159 -11.51 -19.58 8.00
C CYS A 159 -10.80 -20.92 8.23
N LYS A 160 -11.42 -21.85 8.95
CA LYS A 160 -10.96 -23.20 9.23
C LYS A 160 -11.53 -24.19 8.21
N ALA A 161 -10.76 -25.24 7.98
CA ALA A 161 -11.14 -26.39 7.18
C ALA A 161 -10.63 -27.66 7.86
N SER A 162 -11.42 -28.74 7.82
CA SER A 162 -11.01 -30.04 8.37
C SER A 162 -9.96 -30.71 7.49
N ASP A 163 -10.12 -30.62 6.17
CA ASP A 163 -9.10 -30.97 5.20
C ASP A 163 -8.28 -29.72 4.84
N PRO A 164 -6.95 -29.72 4.99
CA PRO A 164 -6.12 -28.58 4.60
C PRO A 164 -6.31 -28.12 3.16
N ARG A 165 -6.65 -29.02 2.23
CA ARG A 165 -6.84 -28.71 0.79
C ARG A 165 -8.05 -27.81 0.55
N ASP A 166 -9.05 -27.87 1.41
CA ASP A 166 -10.25 -27.04 1.32
C ASP A 166 -9.97 -25.55 1.58
N LYS A 167 -8.81 -25.20 2.15
CA LYS A 167 -8.33 -23.82 2.19
C LYS A 167 -8.13 -23.22 0.79
N ILE A 168 -8.02 -24.05 -0.24
CA ILE A 168 -7.94 -23.63 -1.65
C ILE A 168 -9.23 -24.01 -2.37
N PHE A 169 -9.64 -25.28 -2.26
CA PHE A 169 -10.78 -25.80 -3.04
C PHE A 169 -12.11 -25.14 -2.70
N ALA A 170 -12.33 -24.72 -1.44
CA ALA A 170 -13.57 -24.05 -1.05
C ALA A 170 -13.76 -22.68 -1.74
N PHE A 171 -12.67 -22.07 -2.20
CA PHE A 171 -12.68 -20.73 -2.80
C PHE A 171 -12.49 -20.76 -4.32
N ALA A 172 -12.14 -21.91 -4.90
CA ALA A 172 -11.84 -22.04 -6.33
C ALA A 172 -12.97 -21.58 -7.26
N VAL A 173 -14.22 -21.80 -6.87
CA VAL A 173 -15.37 -21.36 -7.68
C VAL A 173 -15.65 -19.85 -7.56
N LEU A 174 -15.08 -19.20 -6.55
CA LEU A 174 -15.22 -17.76 -6.33
C LEU A 174 -14.21 -16.96 -7.16
N ALA A 175 -13.07 -17.56 -7.49
CA ALA A 175 -12.05 -16.95 -8.34
C ALA A 175 -12.49 -16.89 -9.81
N THR A 176 -11.95 -15.94 -10.56
CA THR A 176 -12.27 -15.71 -11.97
C THR A 176 -11.06 -15.88 -12.87
N GLY A 177 -11.27 -16.27 -14.13
CA GLY A 177 -10.19 -16.48 -15.11
C GLY A 177 -9.59 -17.89 -15.11
N THR A 178 -8.37 -18.02 -15.64
CA THR A 178 -7.63 -19.29 -15.82
C THR A 178 -7.31 -20.02 -14.51
N GLU A 179 -7.35 -19.32 -13.37
CA GLU A 179 -7.18 -19.89 -12.03
C GLU A 179 -8.29 -20.89 -11.71
N ARG A 180 -9.54 -20.57 -12.07
CA ARG A 180 -10.71 -21.44 -11.85
C ARG A 180 -10.58 -22.75 -12.61
N GLU A 181 -10.08 -22.71 -13.85
CA GLU A 181 -9.94 -23.88 -14.71
C GLU A 181 -8.81 -24.82 -14.25
N THR A 182 -7.78 -24.26 -13.60
CA THR A 182 -6.61 -25.02 -13.17
C THR A 182 -6.80 -25.68 -11.79
N ILE A 183 -7.67 -25.12 -10.95
CA ILE A 183 -7.87 -25.54 -9.55
C ILE A 183 -9.23 -26.24 -9.43
N ASN A 184 -9.35 -27.41 -10.05
CA ASN A 184 -10.49 -28.30 -9.77
C ASN A 184 -10.25 -29.09 -8.47
N PRO A 185 -11.27 -29.24 -7.60
CA PRO A 185 -11.14 -30.05 -6.39
C PRO A 185 -10.78 -31.50 -6.73
N ASP A 186 -9.62 -31.92 -6.27
CA ASP A 186 -9.09 -33.28 -6.44
C ASP A 186 -8.53 -33.74 -5.09
N TYR A 187 -9.21 -34.67 -4.44
CA TYR A 187 -8.82 -35.20 -3.13
C TYR A 187 -7.91 -36.42 -3.24
N THR A 188 -7.58 -36.88 -4.45
CA THR A 188 -6.65 -37.99 -4.68
C THR A 188 -5.20 -37.53 -4.60
N ILE A 189 -4.94 -36.23 -4.76
CA ILE A 189 -3.59 -35.66 -4.67
C ILE A 189 -3.18 -35.34 -3.22
N PRO A 190 -1.87 -35.49 -2.91
CA PRO A 190 -1.30 -35.01 -1.65
C PRO A 190 -1.51 -33.50 -1.42
N VAL A 191 -1.55 -33.08 -0.16
CA VAL A 191 -1.78 -31.68 0.22
C VAL A 191 -0.76 -30.73 -0.42
N ASN A 192 0.54 -31.04 -0.33
CA ASN A 192 1.61 -30.25 -0.94
C ASN A 192 1.42 -30.07 -2.45
N MET A 193 0.93 -31.10 -3.17
CA MET A 193 0.64 -31.02 -4.60
C MET A 193 -0.54 -30.09 -4.89
N ALA A 194 -1.58 -30.07 -4.05
CA ALA A 194 -2.70 -29.14 -4.20
C ALA A 194 -2.25 -27.67 -4.08
N TYR A 195 -1.41 -27.38 -3.08
CA TYR A 195 -0.83 -26.04 -2.91
C TYR A 195 0.15 -25.67 -4.03
N MET A 196 0.99 -26.62 -4.49
CA MET A 196 1.89 -26.38 -5.64
C MET A 196 1.11 -26.10 -6.93
N LYS A 197 0.03 -26.84 -7.20
CA LYS A 197 -0.86 -26.56 -8.34
C LYS A 197 -1.47 -25.16 -8.26
N PHE A 198 -1.89 -24.73 -7.07
CA PHE A 198 -2.39 -23.36 -6.86
C PHE A 198 -1.30 -22.31 -7.15
N VAL A 199 -0.11 -22.45 -6.56
CA VAL A 199 1.01 -21.51 -6.77
C VAL A 199 1.39 -21.46 -8.25
N TYR A 200 1.45 -22.61 -8.92
CA TYR A 200 1.72 -22.68 -10.36
C TYR A 200 0.62 -21.99 -11.19
N ALA A 201 -0.66 -22.24 -10.87
CA ALA A 201 -1.79 -21.59 -11.53
C ALA A 201 -1.77 -20.06 -11.34
N PHE A 202 -1.45 -19.60 -10.12
CA PHE A 202 -1.32 -18.20 -9.78
C PHE A 202 -0.17 -17.54 -10.55
N ILE A 203 1.03 -18.13 -10.55
CA ILE A 203 2.18 -17.64 -11.33
C ILE A 203 1.85 -17.62 -12.82
N ARG A 204 1.15 -18.63 -13.34
CA ARG A 204 0.73 -18.68 -14.74
C ARG A 204 -0.32 -17.62 -15.07
N CYS A 205 -1.27 -17.36 -14.16
CA CYS A 205 -2.27 -16.30 -14.28
C CYS A 205 -1.61 -14.91 -14.28
N LEU A 206 -0.64 -14.69 -13.37
CA LEU A 206 0.22 -13.51 -13.38
C LEU A 206 0.95 -13.36 -14.72
N ASN A 207 1.33 -14.46 -15.36
CA ASN A 207 2.01 -14.46 -16.66
C ASN A 207 1.08 -14.36 -17.88
N SER A 208 -0.20 -14.74 -17.78
CA SER A 208 -1.17 -14.70 -18.89
C SER A 208 -2.06 -13.44 -18.91
N GLY A 209 -2.17 -12.73 -17.77
CA GLY A 209 -2.91 -11.47 -17.66
C GLY A 209 -2.07 -10.27 -18.09
N GLY A 210 -1.97 -10.03 -19.41
CA GLY A 210 -1.21 -8.92 -20.01
C GLY A 210 -1.60 -7.49 -19.58
N HIS A 211 -2.63 -7.32 -18.74
CA HIS A 211 -3.01 -6.03 -18.17
C HIS A 211 -2.34 -5.71 -16.83
N LEU A 212 -1.81 -6.73 -16.14
CA LEU A 212 -1.22 -6.57 -14.82
C LEU A 212 0.31 -6.52 -14.89
N GLN A 213 0.94 -7.31 -15.76
CA GLN A 213 2.42 -7.34 -15.88
C GLN A 213 3.05 -5.99 -16.24
N LEU A 214 2.38 -5.14 -17.04
CA LEU A 214 2.93 -3.82 -17.39
C LEU A 214 2.78 -2.75 -16.28
N SER A 215 2.00 -3.00 -15.23
CA SER A 215 1.80 -2.01 -14.14
C SER A 215 2.76 -2.16 -12.97
N TYR A 216 3.42 -3.32 -12.79
CA TYR A 216 4.35 -3.54 -11.67
C TYR A 216 5.79 -3.16 -11.97
N GLU A 217 6.26 -3.44 -13.19
CA GLU A 217 7.63 -3.12 -13.62
C GLU A 217 7.97 -1.61 -13.49
N PRO A 218 7.12 -0.66 -13.95
CA PRO A 218 7.44 0.75 -13.81
C PRO A 218 7.39 1.21 -12.35
N ASN A 219 6.43 0.70 -11.55
CA ASN A 219 6.29 1.08 -10.14
C ASN A 219 7.47 0.59 -9.30
N LEU A 220 7.95 -0.63 -9.53
CA LEU A 220 9.13 -1.16 -8.85
C LEU A 220 10.40 -0.39 -9.26
N ALA A 221 10.54 -0.04 -10.55
CA ALA A 221 11.63 0.80 -11.01
C ALA A 221 11.59 2.19 -10.36
N VAL A 222 10.42 2.82 -10.24
CA VAL A 222 10.25 4.10 -9.55
C VAL A 222 10.64 4.00 -8.07
N LEU A 223 10.22 2.93 -7.38
CA LEU A 223 10.63 2.68 -5.99
C LEU A 223 12.13 2.41 -5.87
N GLY A 224 12.73 1.71 -6.84
CA GLY A 224 14.18 1.50 -6.91
C GLY A 224 14.95 2.81 -7.08
N VAL A 225 14.51 3.68 -7.99
CA VAL A 225 15.05 5.04 -8.15
C VAL A 225 14.91 5.86 -6.86
N CYS A 226 13.75 5.78 -6.20
CA CYS A 226 13.52 6.42 -4.90
C CYS A 226 14.47 5.91 -3.82
N PHE A 227 14.69 4.60 -3.76
CA PHE A 227 15.61 3.97 -2.83
C PHE A 227 17.03 4.51 -3.04
N VAL A 228 17.54 4.45 -4.27
CA VAL A 228 18.90 4.93 -4.59
C VAL A 228 19.05 6.43 -4.31
N GLN A 229 18.06 7.25 -4.70
CA GLN A 229 18.05 8.68 -4.43
C GLN A 229 18.17 8.98 -2.94
N SER A 230 17.32 8.35 -2.13
CA SER A 230 17.30 8.56 -0.67
C SER A 230 18.57 8.04 -0.01
N TYR A 231 19.03 6.86 -0.43
CA TYR A 231 20.26 6.23 0.06
C TYR A 231 21.46 7.15 -0.13
N VAL A 232 21.59 7.78 -1.29
CA VAL A 232 22.72 8.69 -1.58
C VAL A 232 22.52 10.08 -0.95
N PHE A 233 21.30 10.61 -0.95
CA PHE A 233 21.01 11.93 -0.38
C PHE A 233 21.28 11.99 1.13
N ILE A 234 20.81 10.99 1.89
CA ILE A 234 20.99 11.01 3.35
C ILE A 234 22.48 10.97 3.72
N ALA A 235 23.29 10.33 2.88
CA ALA A 235 24.73 10.22 3.10
C ALA A 235 25.41 11.59 3.09
N SER A 236 25.05 12.49 2.18
CA SER A 236 25.61 13.86 2.20
C SER A 236 25.16 14.62 3.44
N ALA A 237 23.92 14.44 3.89
CA ALA A 237 23.41 15.11 5.08
C ALA A 237 24.10 14.65 6.38
N TYR A 238 24.63 13.42 6.40
CA TYR A 238 25.30 12.84 7.57
C TYR A 238 26.84 12.93 7.50
N TYR A 239 27.44 12.52 6.38
CA TYR A 239 28.89 12.39 6.24
C TYR A 239 29.61 13.68 5.83
N LEU A 240 28.95 14.67 5.21
CA LEU A 240 29.59 15.99 5.00
C LEU A 240 29.82 16.74 6.32
N PRO A 241 28.86 16.79 7.27
CA PRO A 241 29.14 17.32 8.61
C PRO A 241 30.27 16.55 9.30
N LEU A 242 30.28 15.22 9.17
CA LEU A 242 31.35 14.40 9.72
C LEU A 242 32.71 14.74 9.08
N PHE A 243 32.75 14.97 7.77
CA PHE A 243 33.94 15.44 7.06
C PHE A 243 34.39 16.82 7.55
N PHE A 244 33.48 17.79 7.66
CA PHE A 244 33.82 19.12 8.13
C PHE A 244 34.35 19.12 9.57
N GLN A 245 33.77 18.31 10.45
CA GLN A 245 34.21 18.23 11.84
C GLN A 245 35.48 17.40 12.02
N GLY A 246 35.52 16.23 11.38
CA GLY A 246 36.56 15.22 11.57
C GLY A 246 37.78 15.38 10.67
N ALA A 247 37.65 15.99 9.49
CA ALA A 247 38.76 16.21 8.54
C ALA A 247 39.16 17.68 8.40
N LEU A 248 38.24 18.64 8.62
CA LEU A 248 38.54 20.09 8.54
C LEU A 248 38.49 20.82 9.90
N GLY A 249 38.13 20.12 10.98
CA GLY A 249 38.10 20.69 12.33
C GLY A 249 36.95 21.66 12.64
N ALA A 250 35.98 21.83 11.74
CA ALA A 250 34.85 22.74 11.90
C ALA A 250 34.01 22.40 13.14
N THR A 251 33.43 23.41 13.79
CA THR A 251 32.45 23.22 14.89
C THR A 251 31.18 22.56 14.39
N PRO A 252 30.38 21.88 15.25
CA PRO A 252 29.08 21.37 14.83
C PRO A 252 28.20 22.45 14.18
N ILE A 253 28.19 23.66 14.76
CA ILE A 253 27.48 24.82 14.21
C ILE A 253 28.01 25.19 12.81
N LEU A 254 29.33 25.36 12.67
CA LEU A 254 29.93 25.69 11.38
C LEU A 254 29.73 24.58 10.34
N SER A 255 29.75 23.31 10.74
CA SER A 255 29.47 22.19 9.84
C SER A 255 28.06 22.24 9.28
N GLY A 256 27.09 22.71 10.05
CA GLY A 256 25.73 23.00 9.57
C GLY A 256 25.70 24.18 8.59
N VAL A 257 26.43 25.25 8.89
CA VAL A 257 26.57 26.41 7.97
C VAL A 257 27.21 25.98 6.64
N TYR A 258 28.20 25.10 6.67
CA TYR A 258 28.89 24.61 5.46
C TYR A 258 28.06 23.66 4.61
N LEU A 259 26.90 23.21 5.09
CA LEU A 259 25.91 22.48 4.27
C LEU A 259 24.99 23.40 3.45
N LEU A 260 24.97 24.70 3.73
CA LEU A 260 24.12 25.66 3.01
C LEU A 260 24.29 25.63 1.49
N PRO A 261 25.50 25.48 0.91
CA PRO A 261 25.67 25.35 -0.54
C PRO A 261 24.84 24.19 -1.12
N THR A 262 24.82 23.03 -0.46
CA THR A 262 24.00 21.88 -0.86
C THR A 262 22.51 22.21 -0.70
N ALA A 263 22.11 22.75 0.45
CA ALA A 263 20.70 23.05 0.76
C ALA A 263 20.07 24.10 -0.16
N VAL A 264 20.80 25.17 -0.48
CA VAL A 264 20.32 26.24 -1.36
C VAL A 264 20.24 25.74 -2.80
N SER A 265 21.31 25.10 -3.30
CA SER A 265 21.36 24.62 -4.68
C SER A 265 20.31 23.54 -4.98
N LEU A 266 20.10 22.59 -4.05
CA LEU A 266 19.05 21.58 -4.20
C LEU A 266 17.65 22.19 -4.18
N SER A 267 17.42 23.20 -3.33
CA SER A 267 16.11 23.88 -3.23
C SER A 267 15.79 24.62 -4.54
N VAL A 268 16.74 25.37 -5.07
CA VAL A 268 16.60 26.09 -6.34
C VAL A 268 16.36 25.10 -7.49
N ALA A 269 17.13 24.01 -7.57
CA ALA A 269 16.96 22.99 -8.61
C ALA A 269 15.62 22.25 -8.51
N SER A 270 15.15 21.97 -7.30
CA SER A 270 13.84 21.33 -7.04
C SER A 270 12.68 22.23 -7.47
N ILE A 271 12.72 23.53 -7.12
CA ILE A 271 11.73 24.53 -7.59
C ILE A 271 11.74 24.61 -9.11
N GLY A 272 12.92 24.73 -9.72
CA GLY A 272 13.07 24.78 -11.18
C GLY A 272 12.51 23.54 -11.87
N THR A 273 12.70 22.36 -11.27
CA THR A 273 12.15 21.09 -11.77
C THR A 273 10.61 21.09 -11.73
N GLY A 274 10.01 21.56 -10.65
CA GLY A 274 8.54 21.69 -10.55
C GLY A 274 7.96 22.62 -11.62
N VAL A 275 8.60 23.78 -11.84
CA VAL A 275 8.21 24.73 -12.90
C VAL A 275 8.35 24.09 -14.29
N TYR A 276 9.46 23.40 -14.55
CA TYR A 276 9.69 22.69 -15.81
C TYR A 276 8.63 21.60 -16.06
N MET A 277 8.36 20.77 -15.05
CA MET A 277 7.38 19.69 -15.14
C MET A 277 5.96 20.24 -15.36
N ARG A 278 5.60 21.33 -14.68
CA ARG A 278 4.32 22.01 -14.89
C ARG A 278 4.14 22.53 -16.31
N LYS A 279 5.20 23.10 -16.91
CA LYS A 279 5.14 23.67 -18.27
C LYS A 279 5.21 22.62 -19.39
N THR A 280 5.98 21.55 -19.19
CA THR A 280 6.29 20.59 -20.25
C THR A 280 5.54 19.27 -20.14
N GLY A 281 5.00 18.97 -18.95
CA GLY A 281 4.43 17.66 -18.61
C GLY A 281 5.44 16.54 -18.50
N LYS A 282 6.76 16.80 -18.67
CA LYS A 282 7.83 15.79 -18.76
C LYS A 282 8.63 15.69 -17.46
N TYR A 283 8.67 14.50 -16.86
CA TYR A 283 9.43 14.24 -15.62
C TYR A 283 10.73 13.45 -15.83
N LEU A 284 10.90 12.69 -16.92
CA LEU A 284 12.10 11.87 -17.14
C LEU A 284 13.35 12.70 -17.44
N ALA A 285 13.24 13.74 -18.26
CA ALA A 285 14.39 14.59 -18.61
C ALA A 285 15.07 15.23 -17.39
N PRO A 286 14.36 15.92 -16.47
CA PRO A 286 14.99 16.47 -15.27
C PRO A 286 15.51 15.38 -14.32
N MET A 287 14.91 14.18 -14.33
CA MET A 287 15.38 13.05 -13.53
C MET A 287 16.73 12.51 -14.03
N TYR A 288 16.89 12.29 -15.34
CA TYR A 288 18.19 11.92 -15.92
C TYR A 288 19.25 12.98 -15.66
N ALA A 289 18.94 14.25 -15.92
CA ALA A 289 19.85 15.36 -15.65
C ALA A 289 20.27 15.40 -14.17
N GLY A 290 19.29 15.20 -13.27
CA GLY A 290 19.51 15.11 -11.83
C GLY A 290 20.48 14.01 -11.44
N PHE A 291 20.23 12.75 -11.84
CA PHE A 291 21.11 11.63 -11.48
C PHE A 291 22.50 11.70 -12.10
N VAL A 292 22.64 12.24 -13.32
CA VAL A 292 23.97 12.49 -13.92
C VAL A 292 24.74 13.48 -13.06
N LEU A 293 24.15 14.63 -12.74
CA LEU A 293 24.78 15.66 -11.91
C LEU A 293 25.03 15.20 -10.48
N GLN A 294 24.13 14.39 -9.91
CA GLN A 294 24.30 13.79 -8.59
C GLN A 294 25.51 12.84 -8.60
N THR A 295 25.61 11.97 -9.60
CA THR A 295 26.74 11.05 -9.73
C THR A 295 28.06 11.80 -9.88
N VAL A 296 28.09 12.85 -10.70
CA VAL A 296 29.27 13.71 -10.84
C VAL A 296 29.60 14.42 -9.52
N GLY A 297 28.62 15.04 -8.86
CA GLY A 297 28.81 15.79 -7.62
C GLY A 297 29.39 14.94 -6.48
N TYR A 298 28.87 13.72 -6.29
CA TYR A 298 29.40 12.78 -5.31
C TYR A 298 30.76 12.22 -5.73
N GLY A 299 31.00 12.04 -7.03
CA GLY A 299 32.30 11.65 -7.57
C GLY A 299 33.37 12.72 -7.30
N LEU A 300 33.01 14.00 -7.36
CA LEU A 300 33.91 15.10 -7.03
C LEU A 300 34.33 15.06 -5.55
N PHE A 301 33.46 14.63 -4.63
CA PHE A 301 33.78 14.50 -3.21
C PHE A 301 34.93 13.51 -2.93
N ILE A 302 35.19 12.55 -3.81
CA ILE A 302 36.33 11.60 -3.71
C ILE A 302 37.68 12.33 -3.64
N SER A 303 37.75 13.54 -4.22
CA SER A 303 38.97 14.35 -4.24
C SER A 303 39.08 15.35 -3.09
N LEU A 304 38.14 15.35 -2.14
CA LEU A 304 38.23 16.14 -0.92
C LEU A 304 39.26 15.52 0.02
N GLY A 305 40.22 16.33 0.47
CA GLY A 305 41.25 15.95 1.42
C GLY A 305 41.12 16.69 2.75
N SER A 306 42.09 16.50 3.63
CA SER A 306 42.21 17.20 4.92
C SER A 306 42.59 18.68 4.79
N GLU A 307 43.10 19.10 3.63
CA GLU A 307 43.39 20.50 3.34
C GLU A 307 42.15 21.22 2.79
N ALA A 308 41.74 22.28 3.50
CA ALA A 308 40.53 23.02 3.17
C ALA A 308 40.71 23.89 1.91
N SER A 309 40.21 23.41 0.77
CA SER A 309 39.92 24.25 -0.39
C SER A 309 38.43 24.61 -0.41
N TRP A 310 38.07 25.74 0.19
CA TRP A 310 36.66 26.14 0.35
C TRP A 310 35.93 26.31 -0.98
N ALA A 311 36.59 26.83 -2.01
CA ALA A 311 36.02 26.91 -3.36
C ALA A 311 35.65 25.52 -3.90
N LYS A 312 36.55 24.54 -3.75
CA LYS A 312 36.32 23.15 -4.15
C LYS A 312 35.14 22.54 -3.39
N VAL A 313 35.12 22.69 -2.06
CA VAL A 313 34.03 22.19 -1.20
C VAL A 313 32.68 22.78 -1.58
N ILE A 314 32.61 24.10 -1.80
CA ILE A 314 31.35 24.80 -2.13
C ILE A 314 30.87 24.41 -3.53
N LEU A 315 31.74 24.45 -4.54
CA LEU A 315 31.36 24.14 -5.93
C LEU A 315 30.89 22.69 -6.08
N PHE A 316 31.56 21.75 -5.42
CA PHE A 316 31.17 20.33 -5.49
C PHE A 316 29.81 20.09 -4.84
N GLN A 317 29.54 20.74 -3.71
CA GLN A 317 28.24 20.71 -3.06
C GLN A 317 27.13 21.32 -3.92
N ILE A 318 27.42 22.39 -4.66
CA ILE A 318 26.45 22.99 -5.60
C ILE A 318 26.11 21.99 -6.71
N VAL A 319 27.11 21.34 -7.32
CA VAL A 319 26.88 20.33 -8.36
C VAL A 319 26.05 19.16 -7.82
N ALA A 320 26.40 18.64 -6.64
CA ALA A 320 25.67 17.56 -5.98
C ALA A 320 24.22 17.97 -5.64
N GLY A 321 24.03 19.16 -5.09
CA GLY A 321 22.70 19.68 -4.71
C GLY A 321 21.80 19.89 -5.93
N ILE A 322 22.32 20.48 -7.02
CA ILE A 322 21.59 20.61 -8.29
C ILE A 322 21.15 19.23 -8.80
N GLY A 323 22.02 18.22 -8.71
CA GLY A 323 21.69 16.85 -9.12
C GLY A 323 20.60 16.19 -8.26
N VAL A 324 20.65 16.40 -6.95
CA VAL A 324 19.68 15.83 -5.99
C VAL A 324 18.28 16.43 -6.16
N GLY A 325 18.20 17.75 -6.41
CA GLY A 325 16.94 18.51 -6.42
C GLY A 325 15.81 17.89 -7.26
N PRO A 326 16.01 17.64 -8.56
CA PRO A 326 14.98 17.07 -9.44
C PRO A 326 14.38 15.75 -8.94
N ASN A 327 15.20 14.93 -8.28
CA ASN A 327 14.86 13.57 -7.90
C ASN A 327 14.01 13.48 -6.62
N PHE A 328 13.68 14.61 -5.97
CA PHE A 328 12.73 14.63 -4.85
C PHE A 328 11.28 14.50 -5.30
N GLN A 329 10.91 15.21 -6.37
CA GLN A 329 9.53 15.32 -6.86
C GLN A 329 9.28 14.46 -8.09
N ALA A 330 10.23 14.40 -9.04
CA ALA A 330 10.00 13.72 -10.32
C ALA A 330 9.64 12.23 -10.18
N PRO A 331 10.28 11.42 -9.30
CA PRO A 331 9.91 10.01 -9.12
C PRO A 331 8.52 9.84 -8.47
N MET A 332 8.13 10.73 -7.56
CA MET A 332 6.80 10.67 -6.94
C MET A 332 5.70 10.97 -7.97
N VAL A 333 5.93 11.96 -8.83
CA VAL A 333 5.01 12.29 -9.93
C VAL A 333 4.96 11.15 -10.95
N ALA A 334 6.09 10.51 -11.25
CA ALA A 334 6.13 9.31 -12.08
C ALA A 334 5.25 8.20 -11.47
N LEU A 335 5.44 7.89 -10.17
CA LEU A 335 4.65 6.87 -9.47
C LEU A 335 3.14 7.16 -9.57
N GLN A 336 2.75 8.41 -9.30
CA GLN A 336 1.35 8.83 -9.34
C GLN A 336 0.74 8.75 -10.74
N SER A 337 1.55 8.82 -11.80
CA SER A 337 1.06 8.73 -13.20
C SER A 337 0.69 7.31 -13.65
N PHE A 338 1.13 6.28 -12.93
CA PHE A 338 0.89 4.87 -13.27
C PHE A 338 -0.21 4.19 -12.43
N ILE A 339 -0.69 4.86 -11.39
CA ILE A 339 -1.61 4.29 -10.40
C ILE A 339 -2.98 4.96 -10.47
N SER A 340 -4.02 4.23 -10.08
CA SER A 340 -5.38 4.78 -10.04
C SER A 340 -5.53 5.79 -8.87
N PRO A 341 -6.40 6.81 -8.96
CA PRO A 341 -6.62 7.79 -7.88
C PRO A 341 -6.94 7.16 -6.52
N ARG A 342 -7.55 5.96 -6.51
CA ARG A 342 -7.90 5.22 -5.29
C ARG A 342 -6.67 4.64 -4.56
N GLU A 343 -5.57 4.44 -5.29
CA GLU A 343 -4.34 3.81 -4.78
C GLU A 343 -3.23 4.82 -4.48
N VAL A 344 -3.43 6.11 -4.81
CA VAL A 344 -2.45 7.18 -4.59
C VAL A 344 -1.98 7.26 -3.14
N ALA A 345 -2.89 7.07 -2.18
CA ALA A 345 -2.54 7.07 -0.76
C ALA A 345 -1.58 5.93 -0.40
N ALA A 346 -1.87 4.71 -0.87
CA ALA A 346 -1.04 3.52 -0.62
C ALA A 346 0.32 3.59 -1.34
N ALA A 347 0.36 4.12 -2.55
CA ALA A 347 1.60 4.31 -3.29
C ALA A 347 2.48 5.40 -2.65
N THR A 348 1.88 6.50 -2.20
CA THR A 348 2.60 7.59 -1.52
C THR A 348 3.18 7.12 -0.19
N SER A 349 2.43 6.32 0.59
CA SER A 349 2.96 5.73 1.83
C SER A 349 4.08 4.73 1.55
N SER A 350 3.96 3.90 0.52
CA SER A 350 5.01 2.96 0.09
C SER A 350 6.28 3.69 -0.36
N PHE A 351 6.14 4.79 -1.08
CA PHE A 351 7.24 5.64 -1.50
C PHE A 351 7.95 6.29 -0.30
N ALA A 352 7.18 6.82 0.66
CA ALA A 352 7.73 7.39 1.90
C ALA A 352 8.42 6.33 2.76
N PHE A 353 7.83 5.14 2.90
CA PHE A 353 8.43 4.01 3.59
C PHE A 353 9.76 3.61 2.96
N THR A 354 9.80 3.46 1.62
CA THR A 354 11.00 3.12 0.86
C THR A 354 12.10 4.17 1.06
N ARG A 355 11.75 5.45 1.03
CA ARG A 355 12.68 6.56 1.27
C ARG A 355 13.29 6.49 2.67
N ASN A 356 12.47 6.29 3.71
CA ASN A 356 12.95 6.18 5.09
C ASN A 356 13.83 4.94 5.31
N LEU A 357 13.41 3.80 4.75
CA LEU A 357 14.18 2.55 4.82
C LEU A 357 15.55 2.71 4.15
N ALA A 358 15.60 3.25 2.94
CA ALA A 358 16.85 3.54 2.23
C ALA A 358 17.76 4.48 3.04
N GLY A 359 17.17 5.48 3.69
CA GLY A 359 17.89 6.41 4.56
C GLY A 359 18.56 5.71 5.73
N ALA A 360 17.82 4.86 6.45
CA ALA A 360 18.35 4.08 7.56
C ALA A 360 19.46 3.11 7.12
N VAL A 361 19.24 2.37 6.03
CA VAL A 361 20.23 1.42 5.49
C VAL A 361 21.52 2.14 5.05
N SER A 362 21.40 3.31 4.45
CA SER A 362 22.56 4.10 4.01
C SER A 362 23.49 4.50 5.14
N ILE A 363 22.96 5.00 6.26
CA ILE A 363 23.78 5.40 7.40
C ILE A 363 24.45 4.17 8.04
N VAL A 364 23.74 3.04 8.15
CA VAL A 364 24.32 1.82 8.73
C VAL A 364 25.47 1.29 7.88
N ILE A 365 25.26 1.13 6.57
CA ILE A 365 26.30 0.62 5.65
C ILE A 365 27.46 1.62 5.57
N GLY A 366 27.16 2.92 5.44
CA GLY A 366 28.19 3.94 5.42
C GLY A 366 29.02 3.96 6.70
N GLN A 367 28.40 3.77 7.86
CA GLN A 367 29.11 3.72 9.12
C GLN A 367 30.04 2.51 9.18
N VAL A 368 29.60 1.33 8.74
CA VAL A 368 30.45 0.13 8.67
C VAL A 368 31.65 0.35 7.74
N VAL A 369 31.44 0.94 6.56
CA VAL A 369 32.53 1.25 5.62
C VAL A 369 33.53 2.24 6.24
N PHE A 370 33.05 3.32 6.84
CA PHE A 370 33.89 4.31 7.50
C PHE A 370 34.70 3.69 8.64
N GLN A 371 34.06 2.94 9.53
CA GLN A 371 34.71 2.29 10.67
C GLN A 371 35.78 1.29 10.22
N ASN A 372 35.49 0.47 9.21
CA ASN A 372 36.46 -0.48 8.65
C ASN A 372 37.69 0.24 8.10
N LYS A 373 37.51 1.38 7.41
CA LYS A 373 38.63 2.16 6.87
C LYS A 373 39.39 2.92 7.95
N MET A 374 38.73 3.42 8.98
CA MET A 374 39.38 3.98 10.17
C MET A 374 40.20 2.93 10.93
N SER A 375 39.71 1.69 11.04
CA SER A 375 40.44 0.59 11.67
C SER A 375 41.72 0.21 10.94
N VAL A 376 41.75 0.31 9.60
CA VAL A 376 43.00 0.12 8.83
C VAL A 376 44.05 1.17 9.17
N ARG A 377 43.65 2.34 9.67
CA ARG A 377 44.54 3.42 10.10
C ARG A 377 44.81 3.41 11.61
N ALA A 378 44.30 2.42 12.35
CA ALA A 378 44.42 2.36 13.80
C ALA A 378 45.89 2.37 14.26
N ASP A 379 46.77 1.61 13.61
CA ASP A 379 48.19 1.53 14.01
C ASP A 379 48.91 2.88 13.86
N ALA A 380 48.63 3.59 12.76
CA ALA A 380 49.17 4.94 12.53
C ALA A 380 48.62 5.95 13.56
N LEU A 381 47.35 5.82 13.95
CA LEU A 381 46.73 6.65 14.98
C LEU A 381 47.30 6.33 16.38
N VAL A 382 47.53 5.05 16.71
CA VAL A 382 48.18 4.63 17.96
C VAL A 382 49.60 5.17 18.04
N ALA A 383 50.36 5.10 16.95
CA ALA A 383 51.72 5.64 16.91
C ALA A 383 51.77 7.16 17.14
N ALA A 384 50.79 7.90 16.65
CA ALA A 384 50.74 9.37 16.78
C ALA A 384 50.12 9.86 18.09
N LEU A 385 49.08 9.19 18.60
CA LEU A 385 48.23 9.65 19.71
C LEU A 385 48.41 8.85 21.00
N GLY A 386 49.03 7.68 20.93
CA GLY A 386 48.98 6.68 21.98
C GLY A 386 47.67 5.85 21.96
N PRO A 387 47.64 4.73 22.70
CA PRO A 387 46.54 3.76 22.64
C PRO A 387 45.21 4.31 23.17
N GLU A 388 45.24 5.16 24.20
CA GLU A 388 44.01 5.66 24.83
C GLU A 388 43.23 6.65 23.95
N LEU A 389 43.93 7.62 23.35
CA LEU A 389 43.33 8.60 22.45
C LEU A 389 42.97 7.98 21.09
N SER A 390 43.78 7.04 20.59
CA SER A 390 43.46 6.26 19.40
C SER A 390 42.18 5.43 19.58
N GLY A 391 41.93 4.85 20.76
CA GLY A 391 40.67 4.14 21.05
C GLY A 391 39.42 5.02 20.97
N LYS A 392 39.55 6.33 21.22
CA LYS A 392 38.44 7.31 21.16
C LYS A 392 38.27 7.94 19.77
N LEU A 393 39.37 8.08 19.01
CA LEU A 393 39.40 8.75 17.70
C LEU A 393 39.54 7.80 16.51
N GLY A 394 39.74 6.50 16.76
CA GLY A 394 39.81 5.43 15.78
C GLY A 394 38.59 4.52 15.80
N GLY A 395 38.46 3.68 14.77
CA GLY A 395 37.47 2.61 14.71
C GLY A 395 36.01 3.08 14.96
N PRO A 396 35.21 2.32 15.73
CA PRO A 396 33.79 2.59 15.93
C PRO A 396 33.44 3.92 16.60
N ALA A 397 34.32 4.43 17.48
CA ALA A 397 34.09 5.63 18.29
C ALA A 397 34.50 6.93 17.60
N ALA A 398 35.25 6.85 16.49
CA ALA A 398 35.83 8.00 15.80
C ALA A 398 34.81 9.11 15.49
N GLY A 399 33.64 8.74 14.95
CA GLY A 399 32.62 9.72 14.55
C GLY A 399 31.93 10.45 15.71
N ALA A 400 31.95 9.89 16.93
CA ALA A 400 31.35 10.50 18.11
C ALA A 400 32.29 11.49 18.83
N SER A 401 33.59 11.41 18.57
CA SER A 401 34.63 12.10 19.33
C SER A 401 35.34 13.22 18.55
N THR A 402 34.76 13.70 17.44
CA THR A 402 35.38 14.73 16.57
C THR A 402 35.72 16.02 17.32
N GLY A 403 35.00 16.35 18.39
CA GLY A 403 35.28 17.51 19.25
C GLY A 403 36.65 17.44 19.96
N LEU A 404 37.14 16.24 20.28
CA LEU A 404 38.43 16.04 20.96
C LEU A 404 39.61 16.43 20.07
N ILE A 405 39.45 16.35 18.75
CA ILE A 405 40.52 16.59 17.78
C ILE A 405 41.06 18.02 17.88
N ARG A 406 40.23 18.99 18.29
CA ARG A 406 40.65 20.40 18.42
C ARG A 406 41.64 20.65 19.56
N HIS A 407 41.67 19.78 20.56
CA HIS A 407 42.56 19.92 21.70
C HIS A 407 43.92 19.26 21.47
N LEU A 408 44.11 18.61 20.31
CA LEU A 408 45.37 17.96 19.96
C LEU A 408 46.41 18.96 19.43
N PRO A 409 47.71 18.73 19.73
CA PRO A 409 48.83 19.40 19.06
C PRO A 409 48.71 19.31 17.53
N ASP A 410 49.20 20.33 16.82
CA ASP A 410 49.03 20.45 15.37
C ASP A 410 49.52 19.22 14.59
N ALA A 411 50.65 18.63 14.99
CA ALA A 411 51.21 17.44 14.34
C ALA A 411 50.29 16.22 14.48
N GLN A 412 49.71 16.00 15.67
CA GLN A 412 48.79 14.90 15.94
C GLN A 412 47.43 15.12 15.25
N ARG A 413 46.96 16.37 15.23
CA ARG A 413 45.69 16.75 14.60
C ARG A 413 45.70 16.50 13.09
N ARG A 414 46.82 16.77 12.39
CA ARG A 414 46.95 16.46 10.95
C ARG A 414 46.79 14.97 10.65
N VAL A 415 47.43 14.10 11.43
CA VAL A 415 47.31 12.64 11.26
C VAL A 415 45.86 12.18 11.39
N VAL A 416 45.11 12.75 12.33
CA VAL A 416 43.68 12.44 12.49
C VAL A 416 42.86 12.97 11.31
N TYR A 417 43.08 14.22 10.89
CA TYR A 417 42.37 14.80 9.75
C TYR A 417 42.59 14.02 8.45
N ASP A 418 43.83 13.58 8.21
CA ASP A 418 44.17 12.74 7.06
C ASP A 418 43.46 11.39 7.13
N ALA A 419 43.44 10.74 8.32
CA ALA A 419 42.75 9.47 8.52
C ALA A 419 41.24 9.58 8.26
N PHE A 420 40.60 10.66 8.72
CA PHE A 420 39.18 10.92 8.45
C PHE A 420 38.92 11.17 6.97
N ALA A 421 39.69 12.06 6.33
CA ALA A 421 39.54 12.38 4.90
C ALA A 421 39.71 11.13 4.02
N ASP A 422 40.76 10.35 4.26
CA ASP A 422 41.04 9.11 3.54
C ASP A 422 39.96 8.05 3.75
N SER A 423 39.41 7.92 4.96
CA SER A 423 38.37 6.94 5.26
C SER A 423 37.04 7.32 4.61
N LEU A 424 36.67 8.61 4.66
CA LEU A 424 35.46 9.16 4.04
C LEU A 424 35.52 9.10 2.51
N LYS A 425 36.71 9.13 1.90
CA LYS A 425 36.88 8.94 0.44
C LYS A 425 36.21 7.66 -0.08
N TYR A 426 36.29 6.56 0.67
CA TYR A 426 35.68 5.29 0.28
C TYR A 426 34.15 5.34 0.31
N LEU A 427 33.57 6.16 1.18
CA LEU A 427 32.13 6.42 1.17
C LEU A 427 31.74 7.15 -0.11
N TRP A 428 32.47 8.19 -0.49
CA TRP A 428 32.20 8.94 -1.71
C TRP A 428 32.30 8.05 -2.96
N ILE A 429 33.27 7.13 -3.01
CA ILE A 429 33.36 6.13 -4.09
C ILE A 429 32.10 5.25 -4.12
N MET A 430 31.69 4.69 -2.98
CA MET A 430 30.51 3.83 -2.88
C MET A 430 29.23 4.58 -3.30
N TYR A 431 28.99 5.77 -2.76
CA TYR A 431 27.80 6.55 -3.07
C TYR A 431 27.77 7.03 -4.53
N THR A 432 28.93 7.28 -5.12
CA THR A 432 29.03 7.56 -6.57
C THR A 432 28.60 6.35 -7.39
N ALA A 433 29.10 5.16 -7.07
CA ALA A 433 28.73 3.93 -7.77
C ALA A 433 27.23 3.63 -7.62
N VAL A 434 26.70 3.74 -6.40
CA VAL A 434 25.26 3.54 -6.14
C VAL A 434 24.40 4.57 -6.87
N SER A 435 24.81 5.85 -6.90
CA SER A 435 24.11 6.90 -7.66
C SER A 435 24.05 6.58 -9.16
N ALA A 436 25.14 6.03 -9.73
CA ALA A 436 25.18 5.66 -11.14
C ALA A 436 24.19 4.55 -11.51
N VAL A 437 23.86 3.64 -10.58
CA VAL A 437 22.88 2.57 -10.80
C VAL A 437 21.51 3.13 -11.17
N SER A 438 21.11 4.29 -10.64
CA SER A 438 19.84 4.93 -11.03
C SER A 438 19.73 5.18 -12.52
N LEU A 439 20.83 5.50 -13.22
CA LEU A 439 20.81 5.75 -14.65
C LEU A 439 20.45 4.49 -15.46
N VAL A 440 20.71 3.31 -14.89
CA VAL A 440 20.31 2.01 -15.44
C VAL A 440 18.86 1.68 -15.07
N ILE A 441 18.37 2.12 -13.90
CA ILE A 441 17.00 1.83 -13.45
C ILE A 441 15.96 2.71 -14.18
N ILE A 442 16.26 3.98 -14.45
CA ILE A 442 15.29 4.93 -15.05
C ILE A 442 14.64 4.43 -16.36
N PRO A 443 15.37 3.82 -17.32
CA PRO A 443 14.76 3.24 -18.52
C PRO A 443 13.61 2.25 -18.26
N PHE A 444 13.65 1.53 -17.13
CA PHE A 444 12.62 0.55 -16.76
C PHE A 444 11.34 1.19 -16.20
N MET A 445 11.31 2.51 -15.97
CA MET A 445 10.13 3.22 -15.47
C MET A 445 9.03 3.43 -16.54
N GLY A 446 9.27 3.07 -17.80
CA GLY A 446 8.29 3.19 -18.88
C GLY A 446 8.10 4.62 -19.43
N THR A 447 7.45 4.73 -20.60
CA THR A 447 7.46 5.93 -21.46
C THR A 447 6.20 6.81 -21.37
N ARG A 448 5.39 6.75 -20.31
CA ARG A 448 4.29 7.71 -20.10
C ARG A 448 4.87 9.08 -19.73
N GLN A 449 5.35 9.80 -20.74
CA GLN A 449 6.14 11.03 -20.60
C GLN A 449 5.31 12.30 -20.41
N LYS A 450 4.01 12.27 -20.67
CA LYS A 450 3.14 13.43 -20.52
C LYS A 450 2.19 13.19 -19.36
N LEU A 451 2.31 14.02 -18.34
CA LEU A 451 1.22 14.28 -17.39
C LEU A 451 -0.02 14.68 -18.20
N THR A 452 -1.14 14.00 -17.99
CA THR A 452 -2.40 14.32 -18.66
C THR A 452 -2.78 15.75 -18.29
N GLU A 453 -2.96 16.63 -19.28
CA GLU A 453 -3.38 18.03 -19.06
C GLU A 453 -4.84 18.14 -18.63
N GLU A 454 -5.63 17.07 -18.75
CA GLU A 454 -6.94 16.99 -18.10
C GLU A 454 -6.75 16.96 -16.58
N HIS A 455 -6.78 18.14 -15.96
CA HIS A 455 -7.33 18.27 -14.62
C HIS A 455 -8.77 17.77 -14.69
N LYS A 456 -8.97 16.46 -14.51
CA LYS A 456 -10.13 16.03 -13.76
C LYS A 456 -9.89 16.58 -12.37
N GLU A 457 -10.46 17.75 -12.08
CA GLU A 457 -10.82 18.08 -10.72
C GLU A 457 -11.68 16.91 -10.23
N THR A 458 -11.04 15.92 -9.64
CA THR A 458 -11.72 15.07 -8.68
C THR A 458 -12.02 16.00 -7.54
N GLU A 459 -13.18 16.65 -7.60
CA GLU A 459 -13.81 17.21 -6.43
C GLU A 459 -13.94 16.06 -5.42
N THR A 460 -12.99 15.97 -4.48
CA THR A 460 -12.97 14.95 -3.42
C THR A 460 -13.97 15.29 -2.30
N GLY A 461 -15.10 15.89 -2.67
CA GLY A 461 -16.20 16.25 -1.79
C GLY A 461 -17.38 15.31 -1.95
N LEU A 462 -18.15 15.14 -0.87
CA LEU A 462 -19.36 14.32 -0.82
C LEU A 462 -20.36 14.67 -1.95
N GLU A 463 -20.37 15.94 -2.38
CA GLU A 463 -21.25 16.48 -3.41
C GLU A 463 -20.88 16.01 -4.82
N ALA A 464 -19.60 15.92 -5.16
CA ALA A 464 -19.17 15.42 -6.48
C ALA A 464 -19.35 13.90 -6.60
N GLU A 465 -19.18 13.17 -5.50
CA GLU A 465 -19.46 11.74 -5.46
C GLU A 465 -20.97 11.47 -5.63
N LYS A 466 -21.84 12.33 -5.08
CA LYS A 466 -23.29 12.31 -5.33
C LYS A 466 -23.61 12.68 -6.78
N ALA A 467 -23.04 13.74 -7.34
CA ALA A 467 -23.27 14.15 -8.72
C ALA A 467 -22.86 13.06 -9.73
N ALA A 468 -21.68 12.46 -9.55
CA ALA A 468 -21.22 11.33 -10.37
C ALA A 468 -22.05 10.05 -10.15
N ARG A 469 -22.70 9.89 -8.98
CA ARG A 469 -23.66 8.81 -8.72
C ARG A 469 -24.98 9.08 -9.44
N GLU A 470 -25.46 10.32 -9.43
CA GLU A 470 -26.69 10.73 -10.13
C GLU A 470 -26.55 10.63 -11.66
N GLU A 471 -25.41 11.03 -12.22
CA GLU A 471 -25.11 10.83 -13.65
C GLU A 471 -25.11 9.35 -14.03
N ARG A 472 -24.46 8.49 -13.24
CA ARG A 472 -24.47 7.04 -13.47
C ARG A 472 -25.86 6.44 -13.37
N LEU A 473 -26.70 6.94 -12.46
CA LEU A 473 -28.10 6.52 -12.34
C LEU A 473 -28.94 7.00 -13.53
N LYS A 474 -28.69 8.21 -14.06
CA LYS A 474 -29.32 8.72 -15.28
C LYS A 474 -28.94 7.89 -16.50
N GLU A 475 -27.65 7.64 -16.74
CA GLU A 475 -27.18 6.78 -17.84
C GLU A 475 -27.73 5.36 -17.73
N GLN A 476 -27.80 4.80 -16.52
CA GLN A 476 -28.42 3.50 -16.29
C GLN A 476 -29.92 3.55 -16.54
N SER A 477 -30.61 4.62 -16.17
CA SER A 477 -32.04 4.77 -16.43
C SER A 477 -32.35 4.95 -17.92
N GLU A 478 -31.48 5.63 -18.67
CA GLU A 478 -31.60 5.83 -20.11
C GLU A 478 -31.34 4.53 -20.86
N LYS A 479 -30.25 3.81 -20.54
CA LYS A 479 -29.99 2.46 -21.07
C LYS A 479 -31.12 1.48 -20.72
N ARG A 480 -31.70 1.61 -19.52
CA ARG A 480 -32.86 0.79 -19.11
C ARG A 480 -34.11 1.17 -19.89
N ARG A 481 -34.36 2.47 -20.14
CA ARG A 481 -35.43 2.96 -21.02
C ARG A 481 -35.25 2.47 -22.44
N GLU A 482 -34.08 2.63 -23.05
CA GLU A 482 -33.78 2.11 -24.38
C GLU A 482 -34.00 0.59 -24.45
N SER A 483 -33.53 -0.16 -23.44
CA SER A 483 -33.74 -1.62 -23.37
C SER A 483 -35.21 -2.03 -23.20
N VAL A 484 -36.04 -1.19 -22.60
CA VAL A 484 -37.49 -1.41 -22.44
C VAL A 484 -38.23 -0.99 -23.70
N THR A 485 -37.79 0.07 -24.37
CA THR A 485 -38.37 0.55 -25.64
C THR A 485 -38.12 -0.47 -26.76
N LEU A 486 -36.88 -0.97 -26.87
CA LEU A 486 -36.48 -2.07 -27.77
C LEU A 486 -37.21 -3.40 -27.47
N ARG A 487 -37.70 -3.62 -26.24
CA ARG A 487 -38.52 -4.80 -25.87
C ARG A 487 -40.02 -4.60 -26.14
N LEU A 488 -40.50 -3.37 -26.21
CA LEU A 488 -41.92 -3.04 -26.42
C LEU A 488 -42.25 -2.78 -27.89
N GLU A 489 -41.29 -2.37 -28.73
CA GLU A 489 -41.48 -2.22 -30.18
C GLU A 489 -42.05 -3.48 -30.86
N PRO A 490 -41.60 -4.72 -30.55
CA PRO A 490 -42.19 -5.92 -31.12
C PRO A 490 -43.59 -6.26 -30.56
N LEU A 491 -43.98 -5.70 -29.40
CA LEU A 491 -45.26 -5.96 -28.76
C LEU A 491 -46.36 -4.98 -29.20
N LEU A 492 -45.98 -3.77 -29.65
CA LEU A 492 -46.89 -2.78 -30.23
C LEU A 492 -47.18 -3.02 -31.72
N GLN A 493 -46.43 -3.91 -32.38
CA GLN A 493 -46.65 -4.33 -33.78
C GLN A 493 -47.52 -5.58 -33.93
N ILE A 494 -48.09 -6.12 -32.84
CA ILE A 494 -49.06 -7.22 -32.92
C ILE A 494 -50.43 -6.63 -33.26
N ASP A 495 -50.61 -6.25 -34.53
CA ASP A 495 -51.93 -6.13 -35.13
C ASP A 495 -52.58 -7.52 -35.11
N ASN A 496 -53.66 -7.62 -34.33
CA ASN A 496 -54.47 -8.80 -34.09
C ASN A 496 -55.07 -9.36 -35.41
N PRO A 497 -54.75 -10.60 -35.82
CA PRO A 497 -55.40 -11.22 -36.96
C PRO A 497 -55.94 -12.60 -36.56
N TYR A 498 -56.99 -12.66 -35.72
CA TYR A 498 -57.86 -13.85 -35.71
C TYR A 498 -59.33 -13.44 -35.74
N PRO A 499 -60.06 -13.79 -36.80
CA PRO A 499 -61.49 -13.52 -36.91
C PRO A 499 -62.27 -14.56 -36.09
N LEU A 500 -63.18 -14.07 -35.23
CA LEU A 500 -64.29 -14.86 -34.70
C LEU A 500 -65.15 -15.36 -35.87
N ARG A 501 -65.08 -16.66 -36.18
CA ARG A 501 -66.08 -17.34 -37.02
C ARG A 501 -67.00 -18.19 -36.14
N LEU A 502 -68.25 -17.74 -36.09
CA LEU A 502 -69.45 -18.52 -35.76
C LEU A 502 -69.64 -19.70 -36.72
N LEU A 503 -70.27 -20.77 -36.20
CA LEU A 503 -71.15 -21.80 -36.81
C LEU A 503 -71.23 -22.93 -35.75
N VAL A 504 -72.33 -23.30 -35.10
CA VAL A 504 -73.79 -23.23 -35.29
C VAL A 504 -74.45 -22.98 -33.93
#